data_AF-A0AAN4YQA5-F1
#
_entry.id   AF-A0AAN4YQA5-F1
#
_cell.length_a   1.000
_cell.length_b   1.000
_cell.length_c   1.000
_cell.angle_alpha   90.00
_cell.angle_beta   90.00
_cell.angle_gamma   90.00
#
_symmetry.space_group_name_H-M   'P 1'
#
loop_
_entity.id
_entity.type
_entity.pdbx_description
1 polymer ?
#
loop_
_entity_poly.entity_id
_entity_poly.type
_entity_poly.pdbx_seq_one_letter_code
_entity_poly.pdbx_strand_id
1 'polypeptide(L)'
;MFPQLSTRDIMWDLQRNGGNVAATTERILTGRGLETVAIPQASAPAQTAAASAASKSEGQDLISRYNLSGKVATEGAETTQSSPSSGWSQNKEERQRILQKRRDDMILAARKRMEQKVRESA
;
A
#
# COMPACT_ATOMS: atom_id res chain seq x y z
N MET A 1 -30.67 -1.92 -4.08
CA MET A 1 -30.15 -3.03 -4.91
C MET A 1 -30.24 -4.36 -4.17
N PHE A 2 -29.62 -4.54 -2.99
CA PHE A 2 -29.74 -5.79 -2.22
C PHE A 2 -30.05 -5.53 -0.73
N PRO A 3 -31.31 -5.28 -0.35
CA PRO A 3 -31.69 -4.99 1.03
C PRO A 3 -31.51 -6.19 1.98
N GLN A 4 -31.42 -7.41 1.45
CA GLN A 4 -31.21 -8.64 2.21
C GLN A 4 -29.76 -8.86 2.65
N LEU A 5 -28.81 -8.13 2.05
CA LEU A 5 -27.39 -8.23 2.38
C LEU A 5 -27.00 -7.10 3.32
N SER A 6 -26.13 -7.41 4.28
CA SER A 6 -25.62 -6.37 5.17
C SER A 6 -24.74 -5.39 4.37
N THR A 7 -24.88 -4.09 4.66
CA THR A 7 -24.04 -3.05 4.04
C THR A 7 -22.56 -3.33 4.28
N ARG A 8 -22.24 -3.94 5.41
CA ARG A 8 -20.88 -4.33 5.81
C ARG A 8 -20.30 -5.37 4.87
N ASP A 9 -21.05 -6.41 4.55
CA ASP A 9 -20.56 -7.47 3.66
C ASP A 9 -20.33 -6.92 2.26
N ILE A 10 -21.27 -6.10 1.76
CA ILE A 10 -21.14 -5.40 0.46
C ILE A 10 -19.86 -4.55 0.44
N MET A 11 -19.63 -3.76 1.50
CA MET A 11 -18.44 -2.92 1.59
C MET A 11 -17.15 -3.75 1.64
N TRP A 12 -17.15 -4.86 2.36
CA TRP A 12 -16.00 -5.75 2.45
C TRP A 12 -15.70 -6.42 1.11
N ASP A 13 -16.73 -6.88 0.39
CA ASP A 13 -16.57 -7.47 -0.93
C ASP A 13 -16.12 -6.44 -1.98
N LEU A 14 -16.60 -5.20 -1.89
CA LEU A 14 -16.12 -4.10 -2.73
C LEU A 14 -14.65 -3.78 -2.42
N GLN A 15 -14.25 -3.75 -1.14
CA GLN A 15 -12.87 -3.49 -0.75
C GLN A 15 -11.90 -4.53 -1.32
N ARG A 16 -12.29 -5.82 -1.36
CA ARG A 16 -11.44 -6.87 -1.95
C ARG A 16 -11.48 -6.91 -3.47
N ASN A 17 -12.62 -6.60 -4.08
CA ASN A 17 -12.80 -6.60 -5.54
C ASN A 17 -12.35 -5.26 -6.18
N GLY A 18 -11.78 -4.33 -5.42
CA GLY A 18 -11.26 -3.05 -5.92
C GLY A 18 -12.34 -2.04 -6.32
N GLY A 19 -13.47 -2.04 -5.61
CA GLY A 19 -14.61 -1.15 -5.85
C GLY A 19 -15.46 -1.53 -7.06
N ASN A 20 -15.25 -2.70 -7.66
CA ASN A 20 -16.01 -3.15 -8.81
C ASN A 20 -17.43 -3.60 -8.41
N VAL A 21 -18.38 -2.67 -8.53
CA VAL A 21 -19.80 -2.89 -8.21
C VAL A 21 -20.42 -3.97 -9.10
N ALA A 22 -20.07 -4.01 -10.39
CA ALA A 22 -20.60 -4.98 -11.35
C ALA A 22 -20.19 -6.42 -10.97
N ALA A 23 -18.94 -6.62 -10.56
CA ALA A 23 -18.47 -7.93 -10.11
C ALA A 23 -19.18 -8.39 -8.82
N THR A 24 -19.45 -7.46 -7.90
CA THR A 24 -20.20 -7.75 -6.67
C THR A 24 -21.67 -8.08 -6.99
N THR A 25 -22.34 -7.33 -7.88
CA THR A 25 -23.72 -7.65 -8.31
C THR A 25 -23.82 -9.01 -9.00
N GLU A 26 -22.90 -9.32 -9.92
CA GLU A 26 -22.88 -10.62 -10.63
C GLU A 26 -22.69 -11.80 -9.66
N ARG A 27 -21.80 -11.66 -8.67
CA ARG A 27 -21.58 -12.68 -7.63
C ARG A 27 -22.82 -12.93 -6.77
N ILE A 28 -23.58 -11.87 -6.48
CA ILE A 28 -24.83 -11.96 -5.74
C ILE A 28 -25.89 -12.68 -6.57
N LEU A 29 -26.04 -12.30 -7.84
CA LEU A 29 -27.05 -12.86 -8.74
C LEU A 29 -26.77 -14.32 -9.13
N THR A 30 -25.50 -14.70 -9.24
CA THR A 30 -25.07 -16.09 -9.51
C THR A 30 -25.19 -17.02 -8.30
N GLY A 31 -25.70 -16.53 -7.16
CA GLY A 31 -26.00 -17.35 -5.99
C GLY A 31 -24.79 -17.72 -5.14
N ARG A 32 -23.60 -17.21 -5.44
CA ARG A 32 -22.38 -17.49 -4.67
C ARG A 32 -22.32 -16.76 -3.32
N GLY A 33 -23.27 -15.85 -3.05
CA GLY A 33 -23.35 -15.09 -1.80
C GLY A 33 -22.14 -14.18 -1.57
N LEU A 34 -22.24 -13.29 -0.60
CA LEU A 34 -21.04 -12.62 -0.04
C LEU A 34 -20.59 -13.42 1.17
N GLU A 35 -19.29 -13.65 1.30
CA GLU A 35 -18.74 -14.27 2.52
C GLU A 35 -19.01 -13.35 3.71
N THR A 36 -19.72 -13.88 4.71
CA THR A 36 -19.96 -13.17 5.96
C THR A 36 -18.67 -13.20 6.78
N VAL A 37 -18.08 -12.03 7.00
CA VAL A 37 -16.79 -11.95 7.69
C VAL A 37 -17.01 -11.88 9.20
N ALA A 38 -16.63 -12.94 9.93
CA ALA A 38 -16.49 -12.88 11.37
C ALA A 38 -15.23 -12.09 11.72
N ILE A 39 -15.38 -10.89 12.29
CA ILE A 39 -14.22 -10.09 12.75
C ILE A 39 -14.07 -10.30 14.27
N PRO A 40 -12.86 -10.54 14.80
CA PRO A 40 -12.65 -10.48 16.24
C PRO A 40 -13.06 -9.09 16.75
N GLN A 41 -13.87 -9.04 17.82
CA GLN A 41 -14.28 -7.79 18.44
C GLN A 41 -13.02 -7.05 18.94
N ALA A 42 -12.72 -5.90 18.33
CA ALA A 42 -11.67 -5.03 18.84
C ALA A 42 -12.14 -4.41 20.16
N SER A 43 -11.47 -4.76 21.26
CA SER A 43 -11.54 -4.03 22.52
C SER A 43 -11.13 -2.57 22.27
N ALA A 44 -11.90 -1.63 22.81
CA ALA A 44 -11.76 -0.20 22.58
C ALA A 44 -10.32 0.32 22.84
N PRO A 45 -9.80 1.26 22.03
CA PRO A 45 -8.47 1.80 22.25
C PRO A 45 -8.48 2.77 23.43
N ALA A 46 -7.66 2.49 24.45
CA ALA A 46 -7.29 3.47 25.45
C ALA A 46 -6.48 4.60 24.79
N GLN A 47 -6.81 5.83 25.13
CA GLN A 47 -6.12 7.05 24.70
C GLN A 47 -4.65 7.01 25.14
N THR A 48 -3.71 7.16 24.21
CA THR A 48 -2.34 7.57 24.54
C THR A 48 -1.82 8.61 23.56
N ALA A 49 -1.04 9.52 24.15
CA ALA A 49 -0.66 10.84 23.69
C ALA A 49 0.18 10.90 22.41
N ALA A 50 0.15 12.09 21.80
CA ALA A 50 1.19 12.77 21.03
C ALA A 50 2.21 11.88 20.31
N ALA A 51 2.14 11.91 18.97
CA ALA A 51 3.13 11.35 18.06
C ALA A 51 4.54 11.86 18.37
N SER A 52 5.28 11.09 19.17
CA SER A 52 6.73 11.18 19.25
C SER A 52 7.27 10.62 17.94
N ALA A 53 8.07 11.41 17.22
CA ALA A 53 8.83 10.95 16.07
C ALA A 53 9.62 9.71 16.49
N ALA A 54 9.18 8.54 16.04
CA ALA A 54 9.87 7.30 16.31
C ALA A 54 11.30 7.45 15.75
N SER A 55 12.26 7.49 16.67
CA SER A 55 13.69 7.35 16.37
C SER A 55 13.82 6.13 15.48
N LYS A 56 14.19 6.36 14.20
CA LYS A 56 14.44 5.31 13.22
C LYS A 56 15.36 4.31 13.90
N SER A 57 14.91 3.06 14.01
CA SER A 57 15.72 1.99 14.56
C SER A 57 17.06 1.99 13.81
N GLU A 58 18.17 2.20 14.53
CA GLU A 58 19.54 2.10 14.01
C GLU A 58 19.89 0.69 13.50
N GLY A 59 18.96 -0.26 13.58
CA GLY A 59 19.07 -1.59 12.99
C GLY A 59 18.72 -1.60 11.50
N GLN A 60 19.76 -1.44 10.67
CA GLN A 60 19.83 -1.82 9.25
C GLN A 60 19.21 -0.85 8.23
N ASP A 61 20.07 -0.34 7.34
CA ASP A 61 19.72 0.51 6.19
C ASP A 61 18.72 -0.19 5.26
N LEU A 62 17.68 0.55 4.84
CA LEU A 62 16.69 0.09 3.87
C LEU A 62 17.33 -0.31 2.54
N ILE A 63 18.44 0.33 2.17
CA ILE A 63 19.17 0.03 0.93
C ILE A 63 19.74 -1.39 1.00
N SER A 64 20.35 -1.75 2.13
CA SER A 64 20.86 -3.11 2.36
C SER A 64 19.72 -4.13 2.49
N ARG A 65 18.65 -3.79 3.22
CA ARG A 65 17.49 -4.69 3.42
C ARG A 65 16.82 -5.10 2.12
N TYR A 66 16.79 -4.20 1.14
CA TYR A 66 16.16 -4.44 -0.16
C TYR A 66 17.15 -4.64 -1.31
N ASN A 67 18.44 -4.81 -1.01
CA ASN A 67 19.51 -5.01 -2.01
C ASN A 67 19.52 -3.93 -3.12
N LEU A 68 19.28 -2.67 -2.74
CA LEU A 68 19.20 -1.53 -3.67
C LEU A 68 20.58 -0.90 -4.00
N SER A 69 21.67 -1.46 -3.48
CA SER A 69 23.03 -0.91 -3.61
C SER A 69 23.47 -0.70 -5.06
N GLY A 70 23.10 -1.61 -5.97
CA GLY A 70 23.45 -1.50 -7.40
C GLY A 70 22.71 -0.37 -8.14
N LYS A 71 21.46 -0.10 -7.74
CA LYS A 71 20.67 1.02 -8.28
C LYS A 71 21.24 2.35 -7.81
N VAL A 72 21.57 2.47 -6.52
CA VAL A 72 22.21 3.68 -5.97
C VAL A 72 23.47 4.08 -6.75
N ALA A 73 24.31 3.12 -7.13
CA ALA A 73 25.56 3.40 -7.87
C ALA A 73 25.33 3.92 -9.30
N THR A 74 24.13 3.74 -9.85
CA THR A 74 23.76 4.08 -11.24
C THR A 74 22.84 5.30 -11.37
N GLU A 75 22.27 5.82 -10.27
CA GLU A 75 21.20 6.84 -10.28
C GLU A 75 21.68 8.30 -10.42
N GLY A 76 22.46 8.59 -11.46
CA GLY A 76 22.73 9.96 -11.93
C GLY A 76 21.60 10.57 -12.78
N ALA A 77 20.65 9.77 -13.26
CA ALA A 77 19.65 10.25 -14.21
C ALA A 77 18.34 9.46 -14.11
N GLU A 78 17.23 10.18 -14.29
CA GLU A 78 15.92 9.66 -14.72
C GLU A 78 14.95 9.19 -13.62
N THR A 79 14.31 10.18 -12.98
CA THR A 79 13.08 9.96 -12.21
C THR A 79 11.90 9.99 -13.18
N THR A 80 11.66 8.87 -13.89
CA THR A 80 10.47 8.74 -14.74
C THR A 80 9.24 8.69 -13.84
N GLN A 81 8.57 9.84 -13.72
CA GLN A 81 7.27 10.00 -13.09
C GLN A 81 6.23 9.22 -13.90
N SER A 82 6.13 7.91 -13.67
CA SER A 82 4.97 7.15 -14.13
C SER A 82 3.81 7.50 -13.19
N SER A 83 2.88 8.31 -13.68
CA SER A 83 1.62 8.65 -12.99
C SER A 83 1.00 7.40 -12.37
N PRO A 84 0.65 7.39 -11.08
CA PRO A 84 0.08 6.21 -10.46
C PRO A 84 -1.26 5.92 -11.12
N SER A 85 -1.36 4.80 -11.84
CA SER A 85 -2.66 4.23 -12.16
C SER A 85 -3.40 4.04 -10.83
N SER A 86 -4.59 4.65 -10.75
CA SER A 86 -5.42 4.70 -9.56
C SER A 86 -6.08 3.33 -9.35
N GLY A 87 -5.36 2.40 -8.72
CA GLY A 87 -5.90 1.10 -8.34
C GLY A 87 -4.80 0.06 -8.12
N TRP A 88 -5.03 -0.88 -7.21
CA TRP A 88 -4.21 -2.08 -7.14
C TRP A 88 -4.58 -3.02 -8.29
N SER A 89 -3.58 -3.59 -8.99
CA SER A 89 -3.86 -4.61 -10.01
C SER A 89 -4.66 -5.78 -9.42
N GLN A 90 -5.58 -6.34 -10.21
CA GLN A 90 -6.34 -7.56 -9.88
C GLN A 90 -5.47 -8.83 -9.99
N ASN A 91 -4.35 -8.75 -10.72
CA ASN A 91 -3.36 -9.81 -10.81
C ASN A 91 -2.38 -9.71 -9.63
N LYS A 92 -2.19 -10.82 -8.90
CA LYS A 92 -1.35 -10.88 -7.70
C LYS A 92 0.11 -10.60 -8.02
N GLU A 93 0.65 -11.24 -9.04
CA GLU A 93 2.05 -11.13 -9.45
C GLU A 93 2.35 -9.71 -9.94
N GLU A 94 1.44 -9.13 -10.72
CA GLU A 94 1.56 -7.75 -11.18
C GLU A 94 1.48 -6.75 -10.02
N ARG A 95 0.54 -6.94 -9.09
CA ARG A 95 0.43 -6.12 -7.88
C ARG A 95 1.70 -6.17 -7.05
N GLN A 96 2.26 -7.36 -6.84
CA GLN A 96 3.51 -7.52 -6.10
C GLN A 96 4.66 -6.77 -6.78
N ARG A 97 4.78 -6.87 -8.11
CA ARG A 97 5.79 -6.12 -8.88
C ARG A 97 5.60 -4.61 -8.78
N ILE A 98 4.37 -4.11 -8.88
CA ILE A 98 4.07 -2.68 -8.76
C ILE A 98 4.40 -2.16 -7.36
N LEU A 99 4.02 -2.89 -6.31
CA LEU A 99 4.30 -2.49 -4.92
C LEU A 99 5.79 -2.54 -4.60
N GLN A 100 6.50 -3.56 -5.09
CA GLN A 100 7.96 -3.63 -4.99
C GLN A 100 8.60 -2.41 -5.66
N LYS A 101 8.20 -2.10 -6.91
CA LYS A 101 8.72 -0.94 -7.63
C LYS A 101 8.46 0.36 -6.88
N ARG A 102 7.21 0.62 -6.45
CA ARG A 102 6.85 1.82 -5.68
C ARG A 102 7.67 1.94 -4.39
N ARG A 103 7.94 0.82 -3.71
CA ARG A 103 8.77 0.80 -2.50
C ARG A 103 10.23 1.16 -2.80
N ASP A 104 10.81 0.53 -3.82
CA ASP A 104 12.18 0.80 -4.25
C ASP A 104 12.34 2.29 -4.64
N ASP A 105 11.43 2.80 -5.47
CA ASP A 105 11.42 4.20 -5.94
C ASP A 105 11.31 5.18 -4.76
N MET A 106 10.46 4.88 -3.77
CA MET A 106 10.30 5.69 -2.58
C MET A 106 11.59 5.76 -1.74
N ILE A 107 12.29 4.63 -1.59
CA ILE A 107 13.54 4.57 -0.82
C ILE A 107 14.63 5.40 -1.50
N LEU A 108 14.76 5.27 -2.81
CA LEU A 108 15.74 6.01 -3.61
C LEU A 108 15.43 7.52 -3.60
N ALA A 109 14.17 7.90 -3.79
CA ALA A 109 13.75 9.30 -3.73
C ALA A 109 13.97 9.92 -2.34
N ALA A 110 13.69 9.17 -1.27
CA ALA A 110 13.94 9.63 0.10
C ALA A 110 15.43 9.86 0.36
N ARG A 111 16.30 8.96 -0.11
CA ARG A 111 17.76 9.11 -0.04
C ARG A 111 18.22 10.37 -0.77
N LYS A 112 17.79 10.56 -2.03
CA LYS A 112 18.14 11.75 -2.83
C LYS A 112 17.75 13.05 -2.12
N ARG A 113 16.53 13.10 -1.56
CA ARG A 113 16.07 14.27 -0.78
C ARG A 113 16.93 14.49 0.48
N MET A 114 17.41 13.43 1.12
CA MET A 114 18.29 13.55 2.28
C MET A 114 19.68 14.07 1.89
N GLU A 115 20.28 13.54 0.81
CA GLU A 115 21.56 14.02 0.29
C GLU A 115 21.51 15.50 -0.14
N GLN A 116 20.42 15.92 -0.79
CA GLN A 116 20.19 17.33 -1.13
C GLN A 116 20.14 18.22 0.10
N LYS A 117 19.37 17.83 1.13
CA LYS A 117 19.28 18.58 2.39
C LYS A 117 20.63 18.69 3.10
N VAL A 118 21.42 17.62 3.14
CA VAL A 118 22.77 17.64 3.75
C VAL A 118 23.67 18.62 3.01
N ARG A 119 23.61 18.63 1.67
CA ARG A 119 24.38 19.57 0.84
C ARG A 119 23.93 21.03 0.99
N GLU A 120 22.64 21.28 1.20
CA GLU A 120 22.11 22.63 1.45
C GLU A 120 22.43 23.14 2.86
N SER A 121 22.60 22.23 3.83
CA SER A 121 22.92 22.57 5.22
C SER A 121 24.42 22.72 5.53
N ALA A 122 25.29 22.43 4.56
CA ALA A 122 26.75 22.50 4.67
C ALA A 122 27.28 23.76 3.96
#